data_AF-A0A522GDG9-F1
#
_entry.id   AF-A0A522GDG9-F1
#
_cell.length_a   1.000
_cell.length_b   1.000
_cell.length_c   1.000
_cell.angle_alpha   90.00
_cell.angle_beta   90.00
_cell.angle_gamma   90.00
#
_symmetry.space_group_name_H-M   'P 1'
#
loop_
_entity.id
_entity.type
_entity.pdbx_description
1 polymer ?
#
loop_
_entity_poly.entity_id
_entity_poly.type
_entity_poly.pdbx_seq_one_letter_code
_entity_poly.pdbx_strand_id
1 'polypeptide(L)'
;MIIQQISLKSIWNSFFDQNGSPSFLQSREWGELQEGLGYRVKRLGIYNDHKLQAIAQVIRIRSKRGNFLFIPHGPIFLISNIKDQIAKRKLIISQLLNFLITLAKRENYSFIRIAPILKDNVEKIGRA
;
A
#
# COMPACT_ATOMS: atom_id res chain seq x y z
N MET A 1 -2.37 10.17 13.09
CA MET A 1 -2.05 8.89 12.42
C MET A 1 -0.55 8.66 12.42
N ILE A 2 -0.11 7.41 12.58
CA ILE A 2 1.30 7.04 12.64
C ILE A 2 1.55 5.91 11.63
N ILE A 3 2.65 5.98 10.89
CA ILE A 3 3.07 4.93 9.95
C ILE A 3 4.27 4.20 10.54
N GLN A 4 4.15 2.88 10.68
CA GLN A 4 5.19 2.04 11.25
C GLN A 4 5.42 0.79 10.41
N GLN A 5 6.60 0.20 10.51
CA GLN A 5 6.89 -1.06 9.85
C GLN A 5 6.28 -2.23 10.63
N ILE A 6 5.60 -3.14 9.94
CA ILE A 6 5.07 -4.37 10.53
C ILE A 6 6.08 -5.50 10.26
N SER A 7 6.73 -5.99 11.32
CA SER A 7 7.64 -7.14 11.24
C SER A 7 6.92 -8.47 11.45
N LEU A 8 5.97 -8.52 12.39
CA LEU A 8 5.23 -9.72 12.77
C LEU A 8 4.31 -10.22 11.64
N LYS A 9 4.50 -11.48 11.23
CA LYS A 9 3.69 -12.13 10.19
C LYS A 9 2.23 -12.26 10.60
N SER A 10 1.97 -12.60 11.86
CA SER A 10 0.61 -12.76 12.39
C SER A 10 -0.23 -11.48 12.24
N ILE A 11 0.31 -10.31 12.59
CA ILE A 11 -0.40 -9.03 12.47
C ILE A 11 -0.75 -8.73 11.01
N TRP A 12 0.20 -8.95 10.09
CA TRP A 12 -0.01 -8.70 8.67
C TRP A 12 -1.08 -9.62 8.09
N ASN A 13 -0.95 -10.93 8.31
CA ASN A 13 -1.84 -11.94 7.75
C ASN A 13 -3.24 -11.79 8.35
N SER A 14 -3.38 -11.63 9.67
CA SER A 14 -4.69 -11.39 10.29
C SER A 14 -5.40 -10.17 9.70
N PHE A 15 -4.69 -9.07 9.45
CA PHE A 15 -5.30 -7.89 8.82
C PHE A 15 -5.64 -8.14 7.34
N PHE A 16 -4.75 -8.79 6.60
CA PHE A 16 -4.95 -9.11 5.18
C PHE A 16 -6.17 -10.03 4.99
N ASP A 17 -6.28 -11.08 5.80
CA ASP A 17 -7.35 -12.08 5.72
C ASP A 17 -8.71 -11.50 6.13
N GLN A 18 -8.74 -10.67 7.18
CA GLN A 18 -9.98 -10.04 7.66
C GLN A 18 -10.54 -9.00 6.69
N ASN A 19 -9.67 -8.23 6.03
CA ASN A 19 -10.07 -7.11 5.19
C ASN A 19 -10.13 -7.48 3.71
N GLY A 20 -9.64 -8.66 3.36
CA GLY A 20 -9.53 -9.13 2.00
C GLY A 20 -8.60 -8.26 1.15
N SER A 21 -8.18 -8.81 0.02
CA SER A 21 -7.59 -8.04 -1.05
C SER A 21 -8.12 -8.56 -2.37
N PRO A 22 -8.37 -7.68 -3.35
CA PRO A 22 -8.70 -8.14 -4.69
C PRO A 22 -7.50 -8.82 -5.39
N SER A 23 -6.31 -8.89 -4.78
CA SER A 23 -5.16 -9.62 -5.31
C SER A 23 -4.23 -10.15 -4.21
N PHE A 24 -3.41 -11.15 -4.54
CA PHE A 24 -2.35 -11.65 -3.64
C PHE A 24 -1.14 -10.69 -3.54
N LEU A 25 -1.10 -9.58 -4.29
CA LEU A 25 0.09 -8.73 -4.41
C LEU A 25 0.40 -7.90 -3.14
N GLN A 26 -0.51 -7.92 -2.17
CA GLN A 26 -0.32 -7.36 -0.83
C GLN A 26 -0.14 -8.44 0.24
N SER A 27 -0.17 -9.72 -0.13
CA SER A 27 0.09 -10.84 0.79
C SER A 27 1.55 -10.82 1.27
N ARG A 28 1.79 -11.45 2.42
CA ARG A 28 3.13 -11.56 2.98
C ARG A 28 4.05 -12.37 2.07
N GLU A 29 3.51 -13.46 1.55
CA GLU A 29 4.14 -14.47 0.69
C GLU A 29 4.61 -13.83 -0.62
N TRP A 30 3.81 -12.94 -1.21
CA TRP A 30 4.23 -12.17 -2.39
C TRP A 30 5.44 -11.29 -2.07
N GLY A 31 5.45 -10.63 -0.91
CA GLY A 31 6.58 -9.82 -0.48
C GLY A 31 7.85 -10.66 -0.27
N GLU A 32 7.70 -11.86 0.29
CA GLU A 32 8.81 -12.83 0.49
C GLU A 32 9.36 -13.31 -0.85
N LEU A 33 8.50 -13.57 -1.85
CA LEU A 33 8.93 -13.87 -3.21
C LEU A 33 9.72 -12.71 -3.84
N GLN A 34 9.24 -11.47 -3.70
CA GLN A 34 9.93 -10.28 -4.22
C GLN A 34 11.29 -10.07 -3.55
N GLU A 35 11.38 -10.33 -2.24
CA GLU A 35 12.65 -10.35 -1.49
C GLU A 35 13.60 -11.43 -2.05
N GLY A 36 13.09 -12.63 -2.35
CA GLY A 36 13.85 -13.71 -2.99
C GLY A 36 14.36 -13.37 -4.40
N LEU A 37 13.65 -12.50 -5.12
CA LEU A 37 14.08 -11.97 -6.43
C LEU A 37 15.08 -10.80 -6.32
N GLY A 38 15.50 -10.43 -5.11
CA GLY A 38 16.49 -9.38 -4.85
C GLY A 38 15.91 -7.97 -4.69
N TYR A 39 14.57 -7.83 -4.68
CA TYR A 39 13.95 -6.55 -4.34
C TYR A 39 13.93 -6.33 -2.83
N ARG A 40 13.85 -5.05 -2.42
CA ARG A 40 13.64 -4.73 -1.00
C ARG A 40 12.16 -4.45 -0.78
N VAL A 41 11.56 -5.13 0.19
CA VAL A 41 10.15 -4.90 0.54
C VAL A 41 10.04 -4.18 1.88
N LYS A 42 9.16 -3.18 1.96
CA LYS A 42 8.80 -2.50 3.20
C LYS A 42 7.31 -2.72 3.46
N ARG A 43 7.01 -3.37 4.58
CA ARG A 43 5.64 -3.67 5.02
C ARG A 43 5.20 -2.59 6.01
N LEU A 44 4.32 -1.69 5.58
CA LEU A 44 3.88 -0.54 6.38
C LEU A 44 2.47 -0.77 6.95
N GLY A 45 2.30 -0.46 8.23
CA GLY A 45 1.01 -0.32 8.90
C GLY A 45 0.71 1.15 9.14
N ILE A 46 -0.53 1.56 8.84
CA ILE A 46 -1.04 2.90 9.08
C ILE A 46 -2.00 2.83 10.27
N TYR A 47 -1.64 3.47 11.38
CA TYR A 47 -2.37 3.42 12.63
C TYR A 47 -3.07 4.75 12.92
N ASN A 48 -4.29 4.65 13.47
CA ASN A 48 -4.99 5.77 14.10
C ASN A 48 -5.36 5.38 15.53
N ASP A 49 -4.93 6.15 16.52
CA ASP A 49 -5.15 5.88 17.94
C ASP A 49 -4.83 4.42 18.32
N HIS A 50 -3.63 3.95 17.93
CA HIS A 50 -3.14 2.58 18.09
C HIS A 50 -3.90 1.48 17.34
N LYS A 51 -4.99 1.80 16.64
CA LYS A 51 -5.74 0.85 15.81
C LYS A 51 -5.20 0.84 14.38
N LEU A 52 -4.85 -0.33 13.87
CA LEU A 52 -4.42 -0.52 12.49
C LEU A 52 -5.59 -0.22 11.53
N GLN A 53 -5.40 0.77 10.66
CA GLN A 53 -6.42 1.25 9.71
C GLN A 53 -6.16 0.79 8.28
N ALA A 54 -4.90 0.56 7.92
CA ALA A 54 -4.52 0.09 6.61
C ALA A 54 -3.13 -0.56 6.64
N ILE A 55 -2.87 -1.43 5.66
CA ILE A 55 -1.54 -1.99 5.39
C ILE A 55 -1.13 -1.67 3.95
N ALA A 56 0.18 -1.47 3.75
CA ALA A 56 0.76 -1.17 2.44
C ALA A 56 2.11 -1.87 2.28
N GLN A 57 2.18 -2.81 1.34
CA GLN A 57 3.41 -3.44 0.91
C GLN A 57 4.06 -2.56 -0.16
N VAL A 58 5.25 -2.07 0.15
CA VAL A 58 6.05 -1.20 -0.72
C VAL A 58 7.24 -1.98 -1.24
N ILE A 59 7.23 -2.30 -2.52
CA ILE A 59 8.35 -2.90 -3.22
C ILE A 59 9.26 -1.77 -3.69
N ARG A 60 10.54 -1.84 -3.34
CA ARG A 60 11.55 -0.86 -3.75
C ARG A 60 12.28 -1.39 -4.98
N ILE A 61 12.01 -0.77 -6.12
CA ILE A 61 12.55 -1.18 -7.40
C ILE A 61 13.72 -0.29 -7.75
N ARG A 62 14.90 -0.89 -7.92
CA ARG A 62 16.08 -0.23 -8.44
C ARG A 62 16.34 -0.75 -9.85
N SER A 63 16.37 0.15 -10.82
CA SER A 63 16.52 -0.21 -12.22
C SER A 63 17.44 0.77 -12.94
N LYS A 64 18.02 0.34 -14.08
CA LYS A 64 18.85 1.21 -14.92
C LYS A 64 18.11 2.45 -15.44
N ARG A 65 16.76 2.40 -15.51
CA ARG A 65 15.91 3.46 -16.07
C ARG A 65 15.21 4.31 -15.00
N GLY A 66 15.67 4.22 -13.75
CA GLY A 66 15.11 4.95 -12.63
C GLY A 66 14.68 4.05 -11.48
N ASN A 67 14.87 4.54 -10.27
CA ASN A 67 14.45 3.87 -9.05
C ASN A 67 13.02 4.32 -8.71
N PHE A 68 12.15 3.41 -8.30
CA PHE A 68 10.82 3.79 -7.85
C PHE A 68 10.30 2.94 -6.70
N LEU A 69 9.37 3.53 -5.95
CA LEU A 69 8.59 2.83 -4.94
C LEU A 69 7.30 2.33 -5.57
N PHE A 70 6.98 1.05 -5.38
CA PHE A 70 5.81 0.42 -5.98
C PHE A 70 4.91 -0.21 -4.92
N ILE A 71 3.62 0.15 -4.97
CA ILE A 71 2.57 -0.40 -4.11
C ILE A 71 1.55 -1.07 -5.03
N PRO A 72 1.70 -2.38 -5.32
CA PRO A 72 0.79 -3.08 -6.20
C PRO A 72 -0.55 -3.30 -5.51
N HIS A 73 -1.66 -2.89 -6.12
CA HIS A 73 -3.02 -3.26 -5.69
C HIS A 73 -3.35 -2.90 -4.23
N GLY A 74 -2.64 -1.91 -3.69
CA GLY A 74 -2.80 -1.43 -2.33
C GLY A 74 -2.89 0.10 -2.27
N PRO A 75 -3.01 0.66 -1.05
CA PRO A 75 -3.05 -0.02 0.24
C PRO A 75 -4.36 -0.80 0.50
N ILE A 76 -4.33 -1.77 1.42
CA ILE A 76 -5.53 -2.45 1.93
C ILE A 76 -6.05 -1.66 3.12
N PHE A 77 -7.33 -1.30 3.09
CA PHE A 77 -7.99 -0.54 4.15
C PHE A 77 -8.80 -1.45 5.05
N LEU A 78 -8.94 -1.04 6.31
CA LEU A 78 -9.86 -1.67 7.26
C LEU A 78 -11.31 -1.57 6.72
N ILE A 79 -11.96 -2.71 6.55
CA ILE A 79 -13.38 -2.79 6.24
C ILE A 79 -14.15 -2.27 7.46
N SER A 80 -14.98 -1.26 7.25
CA SER A 80 -15.88 -0.75 8.27
C SER A 80 -17.17 -0.24 7.62
N ASN A 81 -18.31 -0.41 8.29
CA ASN A 81 -19.64 -0.05 7.77
C ASN A 81 -19.95 1.46 7.91
N ILE A 82 -18.95 2.30 8.09
CA ILE A 82 -19.12 3.71 8.44
C ILE A 82 -19.37 4.54 7.16
N LYS A 83 -20.35 5.44 7.20
CA LYS A 83 -20.71 6.37 6.10
C LYS A 83 -19.53 7.25 5.63
N ASP A 84 -18.52 7.45 6.46
CA ASP A 84 -17.38 8.35 6.23
C ASP A 84 -16.10 7.66 5.71
N GLN A 85 -16.27 6.52 5.01
CA GLN A 85 -15.16 5.74 4.45
C GLN A 85 -14.29 6.53 3.46
N ILE A 86 -14.88 7.46 2.69
CA ILE A 86 -14.15 8.20 1.65
C ILE A 86 -13.17 9.19 2.28
N ALA A 87 -13.61 10.02 3.24
CA ALA A 87 -12.73 11.01 3.88
C ALA A 87 -11.59 10.32 4.63
N LYS A 88 -11.89 9.23 5.34
CA LYS A 88 -10.90 8.43 6.06
C LYS A 88 -9.87 7.79 5.12
N ARG A 89 -10.30 7.21 4.00
CA ARG A 89 -9.38 6.65 2.97
C ARG A 89 -8.51 7.73 2.35
N LYS A 90 -9.07 8.90 2.03
CA LYS A 90 -8.31 10.06 1.53
C LYS A 90 -7.23 10.49 2.51
N LEU A 91 -7.56 10.56 3.80
CA LEU A 91 -6.60 10.90 4.85
C LEU A 91 -5.47 9.86 4.94
N ILE A 92 -5.80 8.56 4.94
CA ILE A 92 -4.80 7.48 4.95
C ILE A 92 -3.88 7.56 3.73
N ILE A 93 -4.44 7.74 2.53
CA ILE A 93 -3.65 7.87 1.29
C ILE A 93 -2.73 9.09 1.36
N SER A 94 -3.22 10.24 1.82
CA SER A 94 -2.44 11.47 1.97
C SER A 94 -1.26 11.27 2.92
N GLN A 95 -1.50 10.66 4.09
CA GLN A 95 -0.45 10.35 5.06
C GLN A 95 0.58 9.36 4.51
N LEU A 96 0.12 8.30 3.84
CA LEU A 96 0.99 7.32 3.19
C LEU A 96 1.85 7.98 2.11
N LEU A 97 1.27 8.82 1.28
CA LEU A 97 1.95 9.53 0.20
C LEU A 97 3.02 10.48 0.75
N ASN A 98 2.71 11.27 1.78
CA ASN A 98 3.69 12.13 2.44
C ASN A 98 4.88 11.34 3.00
N PHE A 99 4.61 10.20 3.65
CA PHE A 99 5.67 9.32 4.15
C PHE A 99 6.54 8.76 3.01
N LEU A 100 5.92 8.33 1.91
CA LEU A 100 6.63 7.79 0.75
C LEU A 100 7.44 8.86 0.03
N ILE A 101 6.97 10.11 -0.05
CA ILE A 101 7.73 11.24 -0.61
C ILE A 101 9.00 11.46 0.19
N THR A 102 8.89 11.54 1.52
CA THR A 102 10.07 11.70 2.39
C THR A 102 11.03 10.53 2.24
N LEU A 103 10.51 9.30 2.18
CA LEU A 103 11.32 8.10 1.93
C LEU A 103 12.00 8.14 0.56
N ALA A 104 11.27 8.54 -0.48
CA ALA A 104 11.75 8.60 -1.86
C ALA A 104 12.88 9.63 -2.00
N LYS A 105 12.72 10.82 -1.42
CA LYS A 105 13.77 11.87 -1.40
C LYS A 105 15.01 11.40 -0.66
N ARG A 106 14.86 10.79 0.51
CA ARG A 106 15.98 10.31 1.33
C ARG A 106 16.79 9.20 0.65
N GLU A 107 16.11 8.32 -0.07
CA GLU A 107 16.72 7.12 -0.68
C GLU A 107 16.90 7.22 -2.20
N ASN A 108 16.71 8.42 -2.76
CA ASN A 108 16.86 8.75 -4.19
C ASN A 108 16.03 7.87 -5.14
N TYR A 109 14.72 7.78 -4.86
CA TYR A 109 13.71 7.22 -5.76
C TYR A 109 13.07 8.34 -6.59
N SER A 110 12.96 8.11 -7.91
CA SER A 110 12.50 9.08 -8.90
C SER A 110 10.98 9.29 -8.89
N PHE A 111 10.21 8.24 -8.61
CA PHE A 111 8.74 8.33 -8.53
C PHE A 111 8.14 7.26 -7.61
N ILE A 112 6.84 7.42 -7.32
CA ILE A 112 6.04 6.49 -6.53
C ILE A 112 4.89 6.03 -7.41
N ARG A 113 4.70 4.71 -7.53
CA ARG A 113 3.59 4.09 -8.27
C ARG A 113 2.66 3.39 -7.30
N ILE A 114 1.43 3.86 -7.21
CA ILE A 114 0.34 3.25 -6.43
C ILE A 114 -0.73 2.82 -7.42
N ALA A 115 -1.10 1.54 -7.42
CA ALA A 115 -2.03 0.98 -8.39
C ALA A 115 -3.17 0.24 -7.67
N PRO A 116 -4.07 0.94 -6.95
CA PRO A 116 -5.14 0.29 -6.19
C PRO A 116 -6.20 -0.28 -7.14
N ILE A 117 -6.82 -1.40 -6.78
CA ILE A 117 -8.05 -1.85 -7.46
C ILE A 117 -9.21 -1.10 -6.81
N LEU A 118 -9.71 -0.08 -7.50
CA LEU A 118 -10.96 0.60 -7.15
C LEU A 118 -11.95 0.35 -8.28
N LYS A 119 -13.20 0.06 -7.93
CA LYS A 119 -14.27 -0.08 -8.92
C LYS A 119 -14.53 1.30 -9.51
N ASP A 120 -14.27 1.46 -10.80
CA ASP A 120 -14.70 2.65 -11.54
C ASP A 120 -16.22 2.67 -11.56
N ASN A 121 -16.82 3.72 -11.00
CA ASN A 121 -18.27 3.95 -11.04
C ASN A 121 -18.67 4.90 -12.18
N VAL A 122 -17.87 4.99 -13.25
CA VAL A 122 -18.24 5.79 -14.43
C VAL A 122 -18.26 4.92 -15.68
N GLU A 123 -19.47 4.60 -16.10
CA GLU A 123 -19.79 4.12 -17.44
C GLU A 123 -19.76 5.31 -18.44
N LYS A 124 -19.19 5.08 -19.63
CA LYS A 124 -19.26 5.88 -20.90
C LYS A 124 -18.32 7.12 -21.00
N ILE A 125 -17.62 7.46 -22.10
CA ILE A 125 -17.73 7.25 -23.56
C ILE A 125 -16.31 7.25 -24.21
N GLY A 126 -16.11 6.49 -25.29
CA GLY A 126 -15.21 6.88 -26.40
C GLY A 126 -13.92 6.09 -26.61
N ARG A 127 -14.02 4.87 -27.17
CA ARG A 127 -12.94 4.35 -28.02
C ARG A 127 -13.16 4.89 -29.44
N ALA A 128 -12.11 5.52 -29.98
CA ALA A 128 -11.82 5.92 -31.36
C ALA A 128 -12.95 6.60 -32.15
#